data_AF-A0AAN7D0A3-F1
#
_entry.id   AF-A0AAN7D0A3-F1
#
_cell.length_a   1.000
_cell.length_b   1.000
_cell.length_c   1.000
_cell.angle_alpha   90.00
_cell.angle_beta   90.00
_cell.angle_gamma   90.00
#
_symmetry.space_group_name_H-M   'P 1'
#
loop_
_entity.id
_entity.type
_entity.pdbx_description
1 polymer ?
#
loop_
_entity_poly.entity_id
_entity_poly.type
_entity_poly.pdbx_seq_one_letter_code
_entity_poly.pdbx_strand_id
1 'polypeptide(L)'
;MPLTVLVIGANGYLGSAICNAFLRTPAPDGQGYFRVYGLVLPIIGQLSEREGLRQIITSHNPKWDIIITCTEPSRTDEAQHWDDLLALVQGLARESTARGVRPLVLWSSGCKDYGMTGLDGDKDLAPHTETSPLQEHPIIRGRMDAALRAIEMAGAEGGVAGFDAAIVRATPVFGYSGSYYGAGFEYVAAYAAAMKGEEDVANRVLKFTADAGTIMHGLHIDDCAEGYVALASTALGTEDGRRAVAGQVFNVSGRKYETLREVGTALAREYGFDGGAGFGVAVEDLPKAVSGRNCDLTFGWSQWVSSDKIREVTGWSDWRPLFAENTHIYRLAFEAAAEAKVDDVDKVRRRMAGNWADTN
;
A
#
# COMPACT_ATOMS: atom_id res chain seq x y z
N MET A 1 22.02 -12.15 -18.23
CA MET A 1 22.25 -10.83 -17.60
C MET A 1 21.14 -10.64 -16.58
N PRO A 2 21.39 -9.99 -15.42
CA PRO A 2 20.34 -9.79 -14.43
C PRO A 2 19.24 -8.88 -14.99
N LEU A 3 17.98 -9.14 -14.60
CA LEU A 3 16.86 -8.25 -14.88
C LEU A 3 16.96 -7.03 -13.97
N THR A 4 16.73 -5.85 -14.54
CA THR A 4 16.94 -4.57 -13.85
C THR A 4 15.62 -3.97 -13.40
N VAL A 5 15.55 -3.64 -12.11
CA VAL A 5 14.35 -3.13 -11.44
C VAL A 5 14.64 -1.76 -10.87
N LEU A 6 13.88 -0.75 -11.27
CA LEU A 6 13.89 0.57 -10.65
C LEU A 6 12.65 0.72 -9.77
N VAL A 7 12.85 0.99 -8.47
CA VAL A 7 11.74 1.33 -7.56
C VAL A 7 11.81 2.82 -7.22
N ILE A 8 10.86 3.60 -7.72
CA ILE A 8 10.71 5.03 -7.43
C ILE A 8 9.91 5.16 -6.12
N GLY A 9 10.46 5.85 -5.11
CA GLY A 9 9.91 5.84 -3.75
C GLY A 9 10.37 4.66 -2.90
N ALA A 10 11.53 4.08 -3.21
CA ALA A 10 12.09 2.91 -2.52
C ALA A 10 12.42 3.12 -1.02
N ASN A 11 12.54 4.36 -0.58
CA ASN A 11 12.76 4.72 0.83
C ASN A 11 11.46 4.80 1.66
N GLY A 12 10.30 4.65 1.03
CA GLY A 12 9.02 4.58 1.73
C GLY A 12 8.65 3.15 2.14
N TYR A 13 7.61 3.06 2.97
CA TYR A 13 7.09 1.80 3.51
C TYR A 13 6.87 0.69 2.46
N LEU A 14 6.10 0.95 1.40
CA LEU A 14 5.84 -0.05 0.34
C LEU A 14 7.04 -0.29 -0.57
N GLY A 15 7.71 0.78 -1.00
CA GLY A 15 8.86 0.69 -1.90
C GLY A 15 10.00 -0.14 -1.32
N SER A 16 10.29 0.02 -0.02
CA SER A 16 11.34 -0.74 0.66
C SER A 16 11.01 -2.24 0.76
N ALA A 17 9.75 -2.59 1.05
CA ALA A 17 9.29 -3.98 1.07
C ALA A 17 9.37 -4.62 -0.32
N ILE A 18 8.98 -3.89 -1.38
CA ILE A 18 9.11 -4.34 -2.77
C ILE A 18 10.57 -4.57 -3.14
N CYS A 19 11.47 -3.64 -2.82
CA CYS A 19 12.90 -3.85 -3.03
C CYS A 19 13.38 -5.14 -2.36
N ASN A 20 13.02 -5.35 -1.09
CA ASN A 20 13.39 -6.54 -0.33
C ASN A 20 12.81 -7.83 -0.92
N ALA A 21 11.60 -7.80 -1.48
CA ALA A 21 10.99 -8.96 -2.12
C ALA A 21 11.74 -9.34 -3.41
N PHE A 22 12.05 -8.37 -4.29
CA PHE A 22 12.81 -8.64 -5.51
C PHE A 22 14.22 -9.18 -5.25
N LEU A 23 14.89 -8.74 -4.18
CA LEU A 23 16.23 -9.25 -3.83
C LEU A 23 16.24 -10.71 -3.38
N ARG A 24 15.13 -11.16 -2.77
CA ARG A 24 14.99 -12.51 -2.22
C ARG A 24 14.45 -13.50 -3.25
N THR A 25 13.86 -13.03 -4.34
CA THR A 25 13.24 -13.86 -5.36
C THR A 25 14.18 -14.02 -6.57
N PRO A 26 14.39 -15.25 -7.08
CA PRO A 26 15.14 -15.45 -8.31
C PRO A 26 14.39 -14.84 -9.51
N ALA A 27 15.15 -14.41 -10.52
CA ALA A 27 14.54 -13.99 -11.78
C ALA A 27 13.92 -15.20 -12.52
N PRO A 28 12.83 -15.01 -13.29
CA PRO A 28 12.20 -16.08 -14.05
C PRO A 28 13.17 -16.71 -15.07
N ASP A 29 12.87 -17.95 -15.48
CA ASP A 29 13.51 -18.69 -16.56
C ASP A 29 15.04 -18.77 -16.53
N GLY A 30 15.60 -18.94 -15.33
CA GLY A 30 17.05 -19.11 -15.15
C GLY A 30 17.85 -17.85 -15.46
N GLN A 31 17.21 -16.68 -15.53
CA GLN A 31 17.87 -15.38 -15.78
C GLN A 31 18.70 -14.89 -14.58
N GLY A 32 18.80 -15.70 -13.53
CA GLY A 32 19.65 -15.48 -12.35
C GLY A 32 18.91 -14.72 -11.27
N TYR A 33 19.11 -13.41 -11.22
CA TYR A 33 18.63 -12.56 -10.13
C TYR A 33 18.17 -11.19 -10.64
N PHE A 34 17.37 -10.49 -9.84
CA PHE A 34 17.02 -9.10 -10.06
C PHE A 34 18.11 -8.17 -9.51
N ARG A 35 18.56 -7.23 -10.34
CA ARG A 35 19.37 -6.09 -9.89
C ARG A 35 18.43 -4.92 -9.56
N VAL A 36 18.29 -4.65 -8.27
CA VAL A 36 17.31 -3.70 -7.74
C VAL A 36 17.95 -2.34 -7.41
N TYR A 37 17.40 -1.27 -7.96
CA TYR A 37 17.81 0.12 -7.74
C TYR A 37 16.73 0.88 -6.97
N GLY A 38 17.15 1.82 -6.13
CA GLY A 38 16.30 2.61 -5.24
C GLY A 38 16.75 2.51 -3.78
N LEU A 39 16.63 1.34 -3.16
CA LEU A 39 17.06 1.12 -1.76
C LEU A 39 18.50 0.55 -1.66
N VAL A 40 18.81 -0.52 -2.40
CA VAL A 40 20.11 -1.22 -2.30
C VAL A 40 21.20 -0.53 -3.12
N LEU A 41 20.87 -0.16 -4.34
CA LEU A 41 21.67 0.73 -5.17
C LEU A 41 20.96 2.09 -5.13
N PRO A 42 21.27 2.94 -4.13
CA PRO A 42 20.51 4.15 -3.90
C PRO A 42 20.66 5.11 -5.08
N ILE A 43 19.53 5.63 -5.53
CA ILE A 43 19.47 6.74 -6.47
C ILE A 43 18.70 7.85 -5.77
N ILE A 44 19.41 8.93 -5.44
CA ILE A 44 18.86 10.07 -4.70
C ILE A 44 18.63 11.21 -5.69
N GLY A 45 17.43 11.75 -5.68
CA GLY A 45 17.08 12.96 -6.42
C GLY A 45 15.63 13.35 -6.17
N GLN A 46 15.23 14.49 -6.75
CA GLN A 46 13.90 15.06 -6.57
C GLN A 46 13.12 14.98 -7.87
N LEU A 47 11.83 14.63 -7.77
CA LEU A 47 10.98 14.47 -8.94
C LEU A 47 10.72 15.81 -9.65
N SER A 48 10.67 16.90 -8.90
CA SER A 48 10.59 18.28 -9.40
C SER A 48 11.77 18.66 -10.31
N GLU A 49 12.92 18.00 -10.18
CA GLU A 49 14.11 18.16 -11.02
C GLU A 49 14.19 17.06 -12.09
N ARG A 50 13.06 16.75 -12.72
CA ARG A 50 12.83 15.57 -13.57
C ARG A 50 13.95 15.23 -14.55
N GLU A 51 14.45 16.21 -15.30
CA GLU A 51 15.50 15.96 -16.31
C GLU A 51 16.84 15.61 -15.67
N GLY A 52 17.20 16.27 -14.57
CA GLY A 52 18.39 15.94 -13.79
C GLY A 52 18.28 14.56 -13.15
N LEU A 53 17.11 14.26 -12.57
CA LEU A 53 16.82 12.93 -12.02
C LEU A 53 16.90 11.83 -13.09
N ARG A 54 16.36 12.06 -14.30
CA ARG A 54 16.48 11.11 -15.41
C ARG A 54 17.94 10.84 -15.75
N GLN A 55 18.77 11.89 -15.87
CA GLN A 55 20.19 11.74 -16.17
C GLN A 55 20.92 10.92 -15.10
N ILE A 56 20.63 11.18 -13.82
CA ILE A 56 21.19 10.39 -12.71
C ILE A 56 20.77 8.92 -12.86
N ILE A 57 19.48 8.62 -13.02
CA ILE A 57 18.97 7.25 -13.15
C ILE A 57 19.64 6.51 -14.32
N THR A 58 19.69 7.15 -15.49
CA THR A 58 20.26 6.56 -16.70
C THR A 58 21.78 6.35 -16.58
N SER A 59 22.48 7.17 -15.79
CA SER A 59 23.91 6.98 -15.53
C SER A 59 24.21 5.70 -14.72
N HIS A 60 23.28 5.28 -13.85
CA HIS A 60 23.39 4.02 -13.12
C HIS A 60 23.09 2.83 -14.03
N ASN A 61 22.06 2.95 -14.86
CA ASN A 61 21.67 1.92 -15.79
C ASN A 61 20.80 2.50 -16.92
N PRO A 62 21.20 2.34 -18.19
CA PRO A 62 20.50 2.99 -19.28
C PRO A 62 19.32 2.16 -19.84
N LYS A 63 19.05 0.99 -19.27
CA LYS A 63 17.96 0.09 -19.70
C LYS A 63 17.25 -0.49 -18.47
N TRP A 64 15.93 -0.41 -18.43
CA TRP A 64 15.12 -0.93 -17.33
C TRP A 64 14.17 -2.00 -17.83
N ASP A 65 14.18 -3.18 -17.20
CA ASP A 65 13.22 -4.24 -17.52
C ASP A 65 11.90 -4.00 -16.74
N ILE A 66 12.01 -3.49 -15.52
CA ILE A 66 10.88 -3.17 -14.63
C ILE A 66 11.05 -1.78 -14.02
N ILE A 67 9.98 -1.00 -14.00
CA ILE A 67 9.89 0.27 -13.27
C ILE A 67 8.67 0.19 -12.34
N ILE A 68 8.84 0.52 -11.07
CA ILE A 68 7.78 0.47 -10.06
C ILE A 68 7.63 1.85 -9.45
N THR A 69 6.40 2.36 -9.36
CA THR A 69 6.12 3.66 -8.74
C THR A 69 5.48 3.45 -7.38
N CYS A 70 6.08 3.95 -6.31
CA CYS A 70 5.60 3.82 -4.92
C CYS A 70 5.60 5.16 -4.16
N THR A 71 5.56 6.28 -4.88
CA THR A 71 5.57 7.63 -4.29
C THR A 71 4.16 8.10 -3.97
N GLU A 72 4.01 8.88 -2.91
CA GLU A 72 2.78 9.62 -2.59
C GLU A 72 3.20 11.08 -2.33
N PRO A 73 2.63 12.07 -3.04
CA PRO A 73 3.04 13.47 -2.88
C PRO A 73 2.49 14.13 -1.62
N SER A 74 3.04 15.31 -1.32
CA SER A 74 2.35 16.30 -0.49
C SER A 74 1.06 16.76 -1.18
N ARG A 75 0.08 17.24 -0.40
CA ARG A 75 -1.20 17.73 -0.96
C ARG A 75 -1.07 18.98 -1.81
N THR A 76 -0.06 19.81 -1.54
CA THR A 76 0.09 21.12 -2.20
C THR A 76 0.48 20.98 -3.66
N ASP A 77 1.19 19.91 -4.02
CA ASP A 77 1.82 19.74 -5.33
C ASP A 77 1.39 18.45 -6.02
N GLU A 78 0.26 17.88 -5.59
CA GLU A 78 -0.20 16.54 -5.98
C GLU A 78 -0.34 16.38 -7.50
N ALA A 79 -0.98 17.32 -8.20
CA ALA A 79 -1.17 17.23 -9.64
C ALA A 79 0.18 17.27 -10.40
N GLN A 80 1.05 18.21 -10.05
CA GLN A 80 2.37 18.36 -10.68
C GLN A 80 3.24 17.13 -10.44
N HIS A 81 3.22 16.56 -9.23
CA HIS A 81 3.95 15.34 -8.90
C HIS A 81 3.59 14.19 -9.83
N TRP A 82 2.29 13.96 -10.06
CA TRP A 82 1.85 12.85 -10.92
C TRP A 82 2.23 13.08 -12.39
N ASP A 83 2.19 14.33 -12.86
CA ASP A 83 2.62 14.69 -14.21
C ASP A 83 4.12 14.48 -14.40
N ASP A 84 4.93 14.91 -13.43
CA ASP A 84 6.38 14.73 -13.46
C ASP A 84 6.77 13.26 -13.35
N LEU A 85 6.07 12.46 -12.54
CA LEU A 85 6.28 11.03 -12.44
C LEU A 85 6.04 10.33 -13.76
N LEU A 86 4.90 10.60 -14.41
CA LEU A 86 4.55 10.00 -15.68
C LEU A 86 5.56 10.37 -16.77
N ALA A 87 5.94 11.64 -16.85
CA ALA A 87 6.94 12.11 -17.80
C ALA A 87 8.34 11.52 -17.54
N LEU A 88 8.73 11.34 -16.27
CA LEU A 88 9.98 10.66 -15.90
C LEU A 88 9.97 9.22 -16.41
N VAL A 89 8.92 8.46 -16.10
CA VAL A 89 8.77 7.05 -16.50
C VAL A 89 8.78 6.92 -18.02
N GLN A 90 8.11 7.80 -18.75
CA GLN A 90 8.15 7.84 -20.22
C GLN A 90 9.55 8.10 -20.77
N GLY A 91 10.28 9.06 -20.18
CA GLY A 91 11.66 9.33 -20.57
C GLY A 91 12.55 8.10 -20.42
N LEU A 92 12.49 7.44 -19.26
CA LEU A 92 13.24 6.21 -18.97
C LEU A 92 12.84 5.05 -19.89
N ALA A 93 11.55 4.95 -20.22
CA ALA A 93 11.03 3.92 -21.11
C ALA A 93 11.48 4.10 -22.56
N ARG A 94 11.52 5.34 -23.06
CA ARG A 94 12.06 5.66 -24.38
C ARG A 94 13.54 5.31 -24.49
N GLU A 95 14.33 5.65 -23.47
CA GLU A 95 15.75 5.31 -23.43
C GLU A 95 16.00 3.79 -23.38
N SER A 96 15.19 3.06 -22.60
CA SER A 96 15.24 1.59 -22.55
C SER A 96 14.82 0.96 -23.89
N THR A 97 13.77 1.48 -24.51
CA THR A 97 13.24 0.97 -25.80
C THR A 97 14.22 1.21 -26.94
N ALA A 98 14.90 2.36 -26.95
CA ALA A 98 15.99 2.64 -27.89
C ALA A 98 17.16 1.64 -27.77
N ARG A 99 17.23 0.91 -26.66
CA ARG A 99 18.20 -0.16 -26.39
C ARG A 99 17.59 -1.57 -26.45
N GLY A 100 16.41 -1.69 -27.07
CA GLY A 100 15.76 -2.95 -27.35
C GLY A 100 14.97 -3.54 -26.19
N VAL A 101 14.67 -2.78 -25.13
CA VAL A 101 13.78 -3.25 -24.06
C VAL A 101 12.67 -2.26 -23.77
N ARG A 102 11.45 -2.76 -23.93
CA ARG A 102 10.23 -2.12 -23.45
C ARG A 102 10.06 -2.48 -21.97
N PRO A 103 10.13 -1.52 -21.04
CA PRO A 103 9.93 -1.82 -19.63
C PRO A 103 8.49 -2.26 -19.35
N LEU A 104 8.31 -3.06 -18.31
CA LEU A 104 7.03 -3.21 -17.62
C LEU A 104 6.96 -2.21 -16.47
N VAL A 105 5.94 -1.37 -16.47
CA VAL A 105 5.65 -0.43 -15.39
C VAL A 105 4.60 -1.03 -14.46
N LEU A 106 4.95 -1.26 -13.21
CA LEU A 106 3.99 -1.58 -12.15
C LEU A 106 3.64 -0.29 -11.42
N TRP A 107 2.49 0.28 -11.76
CA TRP A 107 2.05 1.55 -11.21
C TRP A 107 1.24 1.32 -9.95
N SER A 108 1.78 1.71 -8.78
CA SER A 108 1.03 1.54 -7.53
C SER A 108 -0.14 2.51 -7.47
N SER A 109 -1.32 1.99 -7.17
CA SER A 109 -2.49 2.72 -6.70
C SER A 109 -2.99 2.07 -5.41
N GLY A 110 -4.26 2.27 -5.05
CA GLY A 110 -4.84 1.64 -3.87
C GLY A 110 -6.28 1.21 -4.06
N CYS A 111 -6.73 0.32 -3.19
CA CYS A 111 -8.12 -0.11 -3.11
C CYS A 111 -9.11 1.05 -2.90
N LYS A 112 -8.67 2.16 -2.27
CA LYS A 112 -9.54 3.32 -1.98
C LYS A 112 -10.10 3.98 -3.26
N ASP A 113 -9.55 3.64 -4.43
CA ASP A 113 -10.08 4.05 -5.74
C ASP A 113 -11.55 3.60 -5.94
N TYR A 114 -11.98 2.53 -5.29
CA TYR A 114 -13.33 1.97 -5.42
C TYR A 114 -14.39 2.58 -4.49
N GLY A 115 -13.98 3.34 -3.47
CA GLY A 115 -14.90 3.77 -2.41
C GLY A 115 -15.06 2.74 -1.28
N MET A 116 -16.16 2.80 -0.55
CA MET A 116 -16.50 1.84 0.50
C MET A 116 -17.43 0.75 -0.03
N THR A 117 -17.36 -0.43 0.58
CA THR A 117 -18.41 -1.45 0.46
C THR A 117 -19.46 -1.27 1.56
N GLY A 118 -20.42 -2.19 1.65
CA GLY A 118 -21.26 -2.35 2.84
C GLY A 118 -20.49 -2.89 4.05
N LEU A 119 -21.24 -3.19 5.10
CA LEU A 119 -20.78 -3.84 6.33
C LEU A 119 -20.86 -5.38 6.18
N ASP A 120 -20.13 -6.08 7.04
CA ASP A 120 -20.28 -7.52 7.20
C ASP A 120 -21.72 -7.90 7.56
N GLY A 121 -22.26 -8.90 6.86
CA GLY A 121 -23.65 -9.34 7.00
C GLY A 121 -24.68 -8.58 6.14
N ASP A 122 -24.30 -7.50 5.45
CA ASP A 122 -25.21 -6.82 4.51
C ASP A 122 -25.64 -7.77 3.38
N LYS A 123 -26.94 -7.77 3.04
CA LYS A 123 -27.54 -8.71 2.09
C LYS A 123 -26.90 -8.68 0.70
N ASP A 124 -26.54 -7.49 0.23
CA ASP A 124 -26.00 -7.26 -1.10
C ASP A 124 -24.48 -7.01 -1.07
N LEU A 125 -23.81 -7.40 0.02
CA LEU A 125 -22.36 -7.27 0.17
C LEU A 125 -21.65 -8.10 -0.90
N ALA A 126 -20.81 -7.44 -1.68
CA ALA A 126 -19.94 -8.07 -2.68
C ALA A 126 -18.55 -7.43 -2.64
N PRO A 127 -17.48 -8.18 -2.99
CA PRO A 127 -16.15 -7.61 -3.09
C PRO A 127 -16.07 -6.65 -4.28
N HIS A 128 -15.28 -5.59 -4.12
CA HIS A 128 -14.76 -4.88 -5.27
C HIS A 128 -13.80 -5.76 -6.07
N THR A 129 -14.00 -5.78 -7.38
CA THR A 129 -13.13 -6.43 -8.37
C THR A 129 -12.50 -5.36 -9.26
N GLU A 130 -11.62 -5.74 -10.17
CA GLU A 130 -10.96 -4.80 -11.08
C GLU A 130 -11.93 -4.09 -12.03
N THR A 131 -13.14 -4.62 -12.19
CA THR A 131 -14.22 -4.03 -13.00
C THR A 131 -15.25 -3.25 -12.17
N SER A 132 -15.10 -3.20 -10.84
CA SER A 132 -15.96 -2.37 -10.00
C SER A 132 -15.85 -0.89 -10.35
N PRO A 133 -16.94 -0.11 -10.23
CA PRO A 133 -16.90 1.33 -10.44
C PRO A 133 -15.89 2.02 -9.54
N LEU A 134 -15.25 3.07 -10.06
CA LEU A 134 -14.38 3.93 -9.27
C LEU A 134 -15.22 4.99 -8.57
N GLN A 135 -15.05 5.11 -7.26
CA GLN A 135 -15.77 6.03 -6.38
C GLN A 135 -14.84 6.48 -5.26
N GLU A 136 -13.73 7.07 -5.67
CA GLU A 136 -12.62 7.41 -4.80
C GLU A 136 -12.96 8.45 -3.73
N HIS A 137 -12.28 8.35 -2.59
CA HIS A 137 -12.24 9.46 -1.64
C HIS A 137 -11.49 10.66 -2.27
N PRO A 138 -11.92 11.92 -2.08
CA PRO A 138 -11.24 13.08 -2.67
C PRO A 138 -9.73 13.15 -2.41
N ILE A 139 -9.31 12.71 -1.21
CA ILE A 139 -7.90 12.60 -0.78
C ILE A 139 -7.07 11.61 -1.64
N ILE A 140 -7.64 10.78 -2.51
CA ILE A 140 -6.83 9.87 -3.34
C ILE A 140 -7.11 9.99 -4.84
N ARG A 141 -7.91 10.98 -5.24
CA ARG A 141 -8.28 11.22 -6.64
C ARG A 141 -7.07 11.41 -7.55
N GLY A 142 -6.10 12.23 -7.15
CA GLY A 142 -4.91 12.49 -7.98
C GLY A 142 -4.14 11.21 -8.31
N ARG A 143 -3.99 10.30 -7.34
CA ARG A 143 -3.34 9.00 -7.54
C ARG A 143 -4.13 8.12 -8.51
N MET A 144 -5.45 8.03 -8.35
CA MET A 144 -6.32 7.26 -9.24
C MET A 144 -6.25 7.79 -10.68
N ASP A 145 -6.36 9.10 -10.87
CA ASP A 145 -6.30 9.74 -12.18
C ASP A 145 -4.94 9.52 -12.86
N ALA A 146 -3.85 9.57 -12.08
CA ALA A 146 -2.51 9.28 -12.58
C ALA A 146 -2.37 7.82 -13.06
N ALA A 147 -2.92 6.86 -12.32
CA ALA A 147 -2.92 5.46 -12.71
C ALA A 147 -3.73 5.22 -14.01
N LEU A 148 -4.88 5.87 -14.16
CA LEU A 148 -5.69 5.81 -15.39
C LEU A 148 -4.94 6.38 -16.60
N ARG A 149 -4.25 7.52 -16.43
CA ARG A 149 -3.40 8.10 -17.49
C ARG A 149 -2.24 7.19 -17.85
N ALA A 150 -1.59 6.56 -16.86
CA ALA A 150 -0.47 5.66 -17.11
C ALA A 150 -0.88 4.44 -17.95
N ILE A 151 -2.02 3.81 -17.63
CA ILE A 151 -2.51 2.65 -18.40
C ILE A 151 -2.98 3.05 -19.81
N GLU A 152 -3.62 4.21 -19.95
CA GLU A 152 -4.06 4.74 -21.25
C GLU A 152 -2.86 5.03 -22.16
N MET A 153 -1.83 5.69 -21.65
CA MET A 153 -0.63 6.02 -22.44
C MET A 153 0.20 4.79 -22.82
N ALA A 154 0.23 3.77 -21.95
CA ALA A 154 0.86 2.49 -22.24
C ALA A 154 0.17 1.78 -23.41
N GLY A 155 -1.17 1.84 -23.48
CA GLY A 155 -1.94 1.25 -24.58
C GLY A 155 -1.56 -0.20 -24.92
N ALA A 156 -1.76 -0.59 -26.17
CA ALA A 156 -1.28 -1.88 -26.68
C ALA A 156 0.21 -1.78 -27.07
N GLU A 157 0.99 -2.79 -26.69
CA GLU A 157 2.40 -2.94 -27.06
C GLU A 157 3.30 -1.72 -26.77
N GLY A 158 2.96 -0.97 -25.71
CA GLY A 158 3.73 0.18 -25.24
C GLY A 158 3.27 1.54 -25.75
N GLY A 159 2.34 1.58 -26.71
CA GLY A 159 1.64 2.79 -27.12
C GLY A 159 2.57 3.99 -27.39
N VAL A 160 2.12 5.18 -27.00
CA VAL A 160 2.92 6.42 -27.11
C VAL A 160 3.95 6.57 -25.99
N ALA A 161 3.81 5.78 -24.92
CA ALA A 161 4.62 5.86 -23.72
C ALA A 161 5.96 5.12 -23.84
N GLY A 162 6.03 4.09 -24.70
CA GLY A 162 7.19 3.22 -24.83
C GLY A 162 7.35 2.21 -23.69
N PHE A 163 6.30 1.97 -22.90
CA PHE A 163 6.27 0.97 -21.83
C PHE A 163 4.93 0.23 -21.78
N ASP A 164 4.96 -1.04 -21.39
CA ASP A 164 3.74 -1.73 -20.98
C ASP A 164 3.45 -1.38 -19.51
N ALA A 165 2.18 -1.30 -19.09
CA ALA A 165 1.83 -0.98 -17.71
C ALA A 165 0.84 -1.98 -17.12
N ALA A 166 0.93 -2.19 -15.81
CA ALA A 166 -0.11 -2.79 -14.99
C ALA A 166 -0.36 -1.91 -13.76
N ILE A 167 -1.62 -1.71 -13.39
CA ILE A 167 -1.99 -0.95 -12.21
C ILE A 167 -2.18 -1.91 -11.04
N VAL A 168 -1.53 -1.63 -9.92
CA VAL A 168 -1.57 -2.49 -8.73
C VAL A 168 -2.33 -1.76 -7.61
N ARG A 169 -3.51 -2.27 -7.26
CA ARG A 169 -4.40 -1.71 -6.22
C ARG A 169 -4.30 -2.56 -4.96
N ALA A 170 -3.34 -2.23 -4.11
CA ALA A 170 -3.20 -2.91 -2.82
C ALA A 170 -4.30 -2.46 -1.84
N THR A 171 -4.77 -3.38 -0.98
CA THR A 171 -5.55 -3.02 0.20
C THR A 171 -4.68 -2.39 1.29
N PRO A 172 -5.25 -1.84 2.38
CA PRO A 172 -4.44 -1.26 3.45
C PRO A 172 -3.46 -2.30 4.01
N VAL A 173 -2.20 -1.92 4.08
CA VAL A 173 -1.10 -2.82 4.45
C VAL A 173 -0.67 -2.64 5.91
N PHE A 174 -0.32 -3.74 6.58
CA PHE A 174 0.23 -3.77 7.94
C PHE A 174 1.55 -4.58 8.00
N GLY A 175 2.22 -4.58 9.16
CA GLY A 175 3.56 -5.18 9.36
C GLY A 175 4.63 -4.11 9.62
N TYR A 176 5.83 -4.47 10.09
CA TYR A 176 6.93 -3.54 10.41
C TYR A 176 6.47 -2.23 11.12
N SER A 177 6.66 -1.05 10.51
CA SER A 177 6.25 0.26 11.04
C SER A 177 4.73 0.52 11.00
N GLY A 178 3.93 -0.45 10.58
CA GLY A 178 2.48 -0.50 10.78
C GLY A 178 1.64 0.38 9.86
N SER A 179 2.22 1.33 9.12
CA SER A 179 1.45 2.30 8.31
C SER A 179 0.26 2.87 9.12
N TYR A 180 -0.94 2.96 8.54
CA TYR A 180 -2.16 3.37 9.26
C TYR A 180 -2.57 2.42 10.40
N TYR A 181 -2.27 1.12 10.32
CA TYR A 181 -2.49 0.21 11.46
C TYR A 181 -1.61 0.56 12.67
N GLY A 182 -0.43 1.16 12.44
CA GLY A 182 0.42 1.74 13.47
C GLY A 182 -0.28 2.85 14.26
N ALA A 183 -1.02 3.73 13.57
CA ALA A 183 -1.86 4.74 14.22
C ALA A 183 -2.98 4.10 15.06
N GLY A 184 -3.46 2.91 14.65
CA GLY A 184 -4.35 2.07 15.45
C GLY A 184 -3.73 1.64 16.78
N PHE A 185 -2.48 1.18 16.79
CA PHE A 185 -1.77 0.86 18.04
C PHE A 185 -1.62 2.09 18.94
N GLU A 186 -1.27 3.25 18.38
CA GLU A 186 -1.16 4.48 19.16
C GLU A 186 -2.49 4.96 19.74
N TYR A 187 -3.59 4.78 19.00
CA TYR A 187 -4.94 5.05 19.47
C TYR A 187 -5.23 4.20 20.73
N VAL A 188 -5.01 2.88 20.64
CA VAL A 188 -5.30 1.97 21.75
C VAL A 188 -4.37 2.21 22.94
N ALA A 189 -3.09 2.49 22.71
CA ALA A 189 -2.13 2.83 23.76
C ALA A 189 -2.53 4.11 24.50
N ALA A 190 -2.94 5.16 23.77
CA ALA A 190 -3.43 6.40 24.37
C ALA A 190 -4.74 6.20 25.13
N TYR A 191 -5.63 5.34 24.62
CA TYR A 191 -6.86 4.95 25.31
C TYR A 191 -6.53 4.25 26.63
N ALA A 192 -5.65 3.24 26.60
CA ALA A 192 -5.25 2.48 27.79
C ALA A 192 -4.60 3.39 28.85
N ALA A 193 -3.77 4.35 28.42
CA ALA A 193 -3.18 5.34 29.32
C ALA A 193 -4.24 6.25 29.97
N ALA A 194 -5.28 6.64 29.23
CA ALA A 194 -6.36 7.46 29.75
C ALA A 194 -7.26 6.72 30.76
N MET A 195 -7.34 5.39 30.65
CA MET A 195 -8.10 4.52 31.55
C MET A 195 -7.28 4.01 32.75
N LYS A 196 -6.02 4.47 32.90
CA LYS A 196 -5.16 4.02 34.01
C LYS A 196 -5.72 4.51 35.34
N GLY A 197 -6.01 3.58 36.24
CA GLY A 197 -6.60 3.86 37.56
C GLY A 197 -8.12 3.71 37.61
N GLU A 198 -8.77 3.37 36.50
CA GLU A 198 -10.17 2.94 36.50
C GLU A 198 -10.25 1.53 37.10
N GLU A 199 -10.91 1.39 38.26
CA GLU A 199 -11.03 0.11 38.97
C GLU A 199 -12.22 -0.74 38.47
N ASP A 200 -13.19 -0.11 37.81
CA ASP A 200 -14.37 -0.81 37.29
C ASP A 200 -14.04 -1.53 35.97
N VAL A 201 -13.91 -2.85 36.07
CA VAL A 201 -13.71 -3.76 34.94
C VAL A 201 -14.79 -3.60 33.87
N ALA A 202 -16.05 -3.30 34.25
CA ALA A 202 -17.14 -3.06 33.30
C ALA A 202 -16.95 -1.77 32.49
N ASN A 203 -16.18 -0.80 33.02
CA ASN A 203 -15.86 0.46 32.33
C ASN A 203 -14.57 0.37 31.51
N ARG A 204 -13.78 -0.71 31.64
CA ARG A 204 -12.54 -0.93 30.86
C ARG A 204 -12.84 -1.61 29.52
N VAL A 205 -13.69 -0.96 28.73
CA VAL A 205 -14.04 -1.35 27.35
C VAL A 205 -13.28 -0.46 26.37
N LEU A 206 -12.59 -1.05 25.39
CA LEU A 206 -12.00 -0.30 24.29
C LEU A 206 -13.10 0.09 23.30
N LYS A 207 -13.39 1.39 23.18
CA LYS A 207 -14.52 1.87 22.35
C LYS A 207 -14.07 2.35 20.97
N PHE A 208 -14.87 2.05 19.96
CA PHE A 208 -14.73 2.53 18.59
C PHE A 208 -16.02 3.23 18.13
N THR A 209 -15.89 4.29 17.35
CA THR A 209 -17.00 5.06 16.76
C THR A 209 -17.65 4.32 15.59
N ALA A 210 -16.87 3.54 14.85
CA ALA A 210 -17.34 2.76 13.71
C ALA A 210 -18.12 1.51 14.13
N ASP A 211 -18.97 1.02 13.22
CA ASP A 211 -19.78 -0.18 13.43
C ASP A 211 -18.91 -1.45 13.51
N ALA A 212 -19.30 -2.40 14.35
CA ALA A 212 -18.59 -3.66 14.54
C ALA A 212 -18.44 -4.50 13.25
N GLY A 213 -19.40 -4.39 12.33
CA GLY A 213 -19.38 -5.03 11.02
C GLY A 213 -18.52 -4.31 9.98
N THR A 214 -17.83 -3.23 10.35
CA THR A 214 -16.93 -2.51 9.43
C THR A 214 -15.83 -3.45 8.92
N ILE A 215 -15.72 -3.62 7.60
CA ILE A 215 -14.78 -4.54 6.98
C ILE A 215 -13.39 -3.92 6.87
N MET A 216 -12.42 -4.56 7.52
CA MET A 216 -11.00 -4.23 7.50
C MET A 216 -10.25 -5.27 6.66
N HIS A 217 -10.17 -5.07 5.34
CA HIS A 217 -9.47 -6.01 4.46
C HIS A 217 -7.96 -5.73 4.37
N GLY A 218 -7.24 -5.92 5.47
CA GLY A 218 -5.80 -5.73 5.54
C GLY A 218 -4.97 -6.80 4.81
N LEU A 219 -3.74 -6.46 4.44
CA LEU A 219 -2.74 -7.41 3.91
C LEU A 219 -1.37 -7.15 4.56
N HIS A 220 -0.62 -8.21 4.88
CA HIS A 220 0.74 -8.01 5.36
C HIS A 220 1.62 -7.43 4.24
N ILE A 221 2.46 -6.45 4.58
CA ILE A 221 3.24 -5.68 3.61
C ILE A 221 4.18 -6.52 2.75
N ASP A 222 4.81 -7.54 3.34
CA ASP A 222 5.62 -8.48 2.55
C ASP A 222 4.79 -9.29 1.54
N ASP A 223 3.60 -9.75 1.92
CA ASP A 223 2.73 -10.50 1.00
C ASP A 223 2.31 -9.57 -0.15
N CYS A 224 2.00 -8.31 0.16
CA CYS A 224 1.74 -7.27 -0.83
C CYS A 224 2.93 -7.09 -1.79
N ALA A 225 4.14 -6.94 -1.25
CA ALA A 225 5.37 -6.80 -2.04
C ALA A 225 5.65 -8.03 -2.92
N GLU A 226 5.40 -9.24 -2.40
CA GLU A 226 5.51 -10.50 -3.14
C GLU A 226 4.50 -10.55 -4.31
N GLY A 227 3.35 -9.88 -4.22
CA GLY A 227 2.41 -9.69 -5.32
C GLY A 227 2.99 -8.89 -6.50
N TYR A 228 3.77 -7.83 -6.23
CA TYR A 228 4.48 -7.08 -7.28
C TYR A 228 5.51 -7.95 -7.99
N VAL A 229 6.25 -8.77 -7.23
CA VAL A 229 7.23 -9.69 -7.79
C VAL A 229 6.55 -10.77 -8.63
N ALA A 230 5.40 -11.28 -8.21
CA ALA A 230 4.64 -12.27 -8.96
C ALA A 230 4.18 -11.71 -10.32
N LEU A 231 3.59 -10.51 -10.34
CA LEU A 231 3.20 -9.84 -11.58
C LEU A 231 4.39 -9.62 -12.52
N ALA A 232 5.51 -9.12 -12.00
CA ALA A 232 6.72 -8.90 -12.77
C ALA A 232 7.30 -10.21 -13.33
N SER A 233 7.32 -11.27 -12.52
CA SER A 233 7.88 -12.57 -12.91
C SER A 233 7.01 -13.24 -13.99
N THR A 234 5.69 -13.21 -13.83
CA THR A 234 4.75 -13.69 -14.85
C THR A 234 4.93 -12.93 -16.17
N ALA A 235 5.01 -11.60 -16.11
CA ALA A 235 5.12 -10.76 -17.29
C ALA A 235 6.45 -10.87 -18.05
N LEU A 236 7.54 -11.22 -17.35
CA LEU A 236 8.87 -11.33 -17.94
C LEU A 236 9.29 -12.77 -18.30
N GLY A 237 8.54 -13.77 -17.84
CA GLY A 237 8.83 -15.16 -18.18
C GLY A 237 8.46 -15.50 -19.62
N THR A 238 7.22 -15.17 -20.04
CA THR A 238 6.73 -15.53 -21.37
C THR A 238 5.98 -14.38 -22.04
N GLU A 239 5.84 -14.45 -23.36
CA GLU A 239 5.02 -13.47 -24.11
C GLU A 239 3.54 -13.54 -23.70
N ASP A 240 3.03 -14.76 -23.47
CA ASP A 240 1.67 -14.98 -22.98
C ASP A 240 1.49 -14.36 -21.59
N GLY A 241 2.48 -14.54 -20.70
CA GLY A 241 2.50 -13.91 -19.38
C GLY A 241 2.56 -12.38 -19.46
N ARG A 242 3.35 -11.84 -20.39
CA ARG A 242 3.38 -10.39 -20.69
C ARG A 242 1.99 -9.90 -21.08
N ARG A 243 1.29 -10.59 -21.98
CA ARG A 243 -0.08 -10.24 -22.42
C ARG A 243 -1.12 -10.40 -21.31
N ALA A 244 -0.92 -11.34 -20.38
CA ALA A 244 -1.80 -11.53 -19.23
C ALA A 244 -1.69 -10.41 -18.18
N VAL A 245 -0.56 -9.68 -18.16
CA VAL A 245 -0.30 -8.62 -17.16
C VAL A 245 -0.39 -7.21 -17.77
N ALA A 246 0.14 -7.01 -18.98
CA ALA A 246 0.16 -5.69 -19.63
C ALA A 246 -1.26 -5.18 -19.94
N GLY A 247 -1.48 -3.89 -19.68
CA GLY A 247 -2.77 -3.23 -19.87
C GLY A 247 -3.84 -3.64 -18.85
N GLN A 248 -3.45 -4.35 -17.77
CA GLN A 248 -4.38 -4.84 -16.76
C GLN A 248 -4.29 -4.06 -15.46
N VAL A 249 -5.39 -4.09 -14.70
CA VAL A 249 -5.42 -3.74 -13.29
C VAL A 249 -5.41 -5.04 -12.47
N PHE A 250 -4.78 -5.01 -11.30
CA PHE A 250 -4.76 -6.11 -10.33
C PHE A 250 -4.98 -5.59 -8.91
N ASN A 251 -5.94 -6.18 -8.22
CA ASN A 251 -6.12 -6.01 -6.79
C ASN A 251 -5.17 -6.94 -6.03
N VAL A 252 -4.53 -6.42 -4.99
CA VAL A 252 -3.64 -7.18 -4.11
C VAL A 252 -4.17 -7.05 -2.68
N SER A 253 -4.92 -8.05 -2.25
CA SER A 253 -5.65 -8.07 -0.97
C SER A 253 -5.39 -9.36 -0.20
N GLY A 254 -5.72 -9.36 1.10
CA GLY A 254 -5.68 -10.57 1.94
C GLY A 254 -6.53 -11.70 1.38
N ARG A 255 -6.24 -12.94 1.81
CA ARG A 255 -7.08 -14.12 1.49
C ARG A 255 -8.49 -14.02 2.06
N LYS A 256 -8.66 -13.26 3.14
CA LYS A 256 -9.93 -12.95 3.77
C LYS A 256 -9.84 -11.58 4.43
N TYR A 257 -10.97 -10.89 4.51
CA TYR A 257 -11.08 -9.69 5.33
C TYR A 257 -11.27 -10.04 6.80
N GLU A 258 -11.02 -9.06 7.66
CA GLU A 258 -11.41 -9.07 9.06
C GLU A 258 -12.51 -8.02 9.28
N THR A 259 -13.26 -8.15 10.35
CA THR A 259 -14.21 -7.14 10.81
C THR A 259 -13.57 -6.27 11.90
N LEU A 260 -14.09 -5.06 12.09
CA LEU A 260 -13.71 -4.22 13.23
C LEU A 260 -13.99 -4.93 14.56
N ARG A 261 -15.01 -5.80 14.62
CA ARG A 261 -15.24 -6.68 15.77
C ARG A 261 -14.03 -7.55 16.09
N GLU A 262 -13.50 -8.25 15.10
CA GLU A 262 -12.34 -9.15 15.27
C GLU A 262 -11.09 -8.36 15.65
N VAL A 263 -10.79 -7.30 14.89
CA VAL A 263 -9.62 -6.43 15.12
C VAL A 263 -9.70 -5.73 16.48
N GLY A 264 -10.84 -5.13 16.80
CA GLY A 264 -11.09 -4.43 18.06
C GLY A 264 -11.01 -5.36 19.26
N THR A 265 -11.53 -6.59 19.15
CA THR A 265 -11.42 -7.61 20.21
C THR A 265 -9.97 -8.04 20.43
N ALA A 266 -9.20 -8.24 19.36
CA ALA A 266 -7.79 -8.60 19.46
C ALA A 266 -6.97 -7.47 20.10
N LEU A 267 -7.23 -6.21 19.74
CA LEU A 267 -6.61 -5.04 20.35
C LEU A 267 -7.01 -4.87 21.81
N ALA A 268 -8.29 -5.04 22.16
CA ALA A 268 -8.76 -5.00 23.53
C ALA A 268 -8.01 -6.01 24.41
N ARG A 269 -7.88 -7.26 23.93
CA ARG A 269 -7.11 -8.30 24.60
C ARG A 269 -5.62 -7.95 24.73
N GLU A 270 -4.99 -7.47 23.66
CA GLU A 270 -3.56 -7.13 23.64
C GLU A 270 -3.21 -6.04 24.67
N TYR A 271 -4.12 -5.08 24.89
CA TYR A 271 -3.91 -3.96 25.81
C TYR A 271 -4.61 -4.13 27.17
N GLY A 272 -5.15 -5.32 27.46
CA GLY A 272 -5.70 -5.67 28.77
C GLY A 272 -7.03 -5.00 29.12
N PHE A 273 -7.89 -4.75 28.12
CA PHE A 273 -9.27 -4.32 28.30
C PHE A 273 -10.17 -5.53 28.58
N ASP A 274 -10.37 -5.84 29.86
CA ASP A 274 -11.13 -7.00 30.32
C ASP A 274 -12.62 -6.94 29.95
N GLY A 275 -13.17 -5.73 29.75
CA GLY A 275 -14.53 -5.51 29.24
C GLY A 275 -14.67 -5.73 27.72
N GLY A 276 -13.57 -6.03 27.02
CA GLY A 276 -13.55 -6.25 25.58
C GLY A 276 -13.61 -4.95 24.77
N ALA A 277 -14.27 -5.01 23.61
CA ALA A 277 -14.40 -3.89 22.69
C ALA A 277 -15.88 -3.50 22.48
N GLY A 278 -16.13 -2.18 22.43
CA GLY A 278 -17.42 -1.57 22.12
C GLY A 278 -17.36 -0.82 20.79
N PHE A 279 -18.47 -0.77 20.06
CA PHE A 279 -18.53 -0.28 18.68
C PHE A 279 -19.74 0.64 18.50
N GLY A 280 -19.70 1.50 17.48
CA GLY A 280 -20.79 2.45 17.19
C GLY A 280 -21.02 3.48 18.30
N VAL A 281 -20.01 3.78 19.12
CA VAL A 281 -20.17 4.75 20.22
C VAL A 281 -20.10 6.18 19.72
N ALA A 282 -20.69 7.12 20.46
CA ALA A 282 -20.56 8.54 20.15
C ALA A 282 -19.11 9.01 20.41
N VAL A 283 -18.62 10.01 19.65
CA VAL A 283 -17.26 10.55 19.83
C VAL A 283 -17.08 11.14 21.24
N GLU A 284 -18.15 11.66 21.81
CA GLU A 284 -18.23 12.25 23.15
C GLU A 284 -18.01 11.21 24.26
N ASP A 285 -18.24 9.92 23.96
CA ASP A 285 -18.04 8.80 24.89
C ASP A 285 -16.60 8.28 24.90
N LEU A 286 -15.73 8.86 24.06
CA LEU A 286 -14.30 8.55 24.00
C LEU A 286 -13.50 9.42 24.98
N PRO A 287 -12.39 8.89 25.54
CA PRO A 287 -11.45 9.72 26.30
C PRO A 287 -10.95 10.90 25.45
N LYS A 288 -10.82 12.08 26.08
CA LYS A 288 -10.31 13.29 25.40
C LYS A 288 -8.94 13.09 24.71
N ALA A 289 -8.13 12.17 25.22
CA ALA A 289 -6.82 11.82 24.66
C ALA A 289 -6.90 11.20 23.25
N VAL A 290 -8.07 10.66 22.87
CA VAL A 290 -8.29 9.98 21.60
C VAL A 290 -9.46 10.54 20.79
N SER A 291 -10.37 11.33 21.39
CA SER A 291 -11.55 11.88 20.72
C SER A 291 -11.24 12.81 19.53
N GLY A 292 -10.05 13.42 19.50
CA GLY A 292 -9.57 14.24 18.39
C GLY A 292 -8.69 13.49 17.37
N ARG A 293 -8.48 12.18 17.54
CA ARG A 293 -7.69 11.38 16.59
C ARG A 293 -8.59 10.90 15.46
N ASN A 294 -8.15 11.07 14.22
CA ASN A 294 -8.89 10.62 13.04
C ASN A 294 -8.78 9.10 12.83
N CYS A 295 -9.15 8.31 13.84
CA CYS A 295 -9.04 6.85 13.80
C CYS A 295 -9.97 6.23 12.75
N ASP A 296 -10.99 6.95 12.28
CA ASP A 296 -11.90 6.54 11.20
C ASP A 296 -11.16 6.26 9.88
N LEU A 297 -10.03 6.92 9.61
CA LEU A 297 -9.18 6.59 8.44
C LEU A 297 -8.60 5.17 8.48
N THR A 298 -8.54 4.57 9.67
CA THR A 298 -8.04 3.21 9.92
C THR A 298 -9.19 2.24 10.18
N PHE A 299 -10.13 2.60 11.06
CA PHE A 299 -11.18 1.71 11.57
C PHE A 299 -12.57 1.98 10.99
N GLY A 300 -12.77 3.08 10.26
CA GLY A 300 -14.08 3.53 9.78
C GLY A 300 -14.33 3.35 8.28
N TRP A 301 -13.35 2.84 7.53
CA TRP A 301 -13.47 2.64 6.08
C TRP A 301 -13.77 1.18 5.74
N SER A 302 -15.05 0.79 5.77
CA SER A 302 -15.49 -0.56 5.39
C SER A 302 -15.19 -0.83 3.91
N GLN A 303 -14.34 -1.81 3.64
CA GLN A 303 -14.02 -2.19 2.27
C GLN A 303 -13.59 -3.64 2.11
N TRP A 304 -14.31 -4.38 1.26
CA TRP A 304 -13.93 -5.70 0.78
C TRP A 304 -13.45 -5.64 -0.68
N VAL A 305 -12.22 -6.08 -0.93
CA VAL A 305 -11.63 -6.21 -2.28
C VAL A 305 -11.20 -7.65 -2.58
N SER A 306 -11.59 -8.20 -3.73
CA SER A 306 -11.15 -9.52 -4.20
C SER A 306 -9.72 -9.46 -4.74
N SER A 307 -8.95 -10.54 -4.54
CA SER A 307 -7.63 -10.78 -5.13
C SER A 307 -7.62 -11.99 -6.08
N ASP A 308 -8.79 -12.45 -6.54
CA ASP A 308 -8.90 -13.68 -7.34
C ASP A 308 -8.09 -13.58 -8.65
N LYS A 309 -8.13 -12.43 -9.33
CA LYS A 309 -7.44 -12.22 -10.60
C LYS A 309 -5.93 -12.40 -10.50
N ILE A 310 -5.27 -11.80 -9.51
CA ILE A 310 -3.81 -11.94 -9.37
C ILE A 310 -3.45 -13.38 -9.02
N ARG A 311 -4.26 -14.07 -8.20
CA ARG A 311 -4.05 -15.48 -7.84
C ARG A 311 -4.15 -16.38 -9.07
N GLU A 312 -5.17 -16.17 -9.90
CA GLU A 312 -5.37 -16.92 -11.13
C GLU A 312 -4.24 -16.69 -12.14
N VAL A 313 -3.85 -15.42 -12.36
CA VAL A 313 -2.86 -15.06 -13.38
C VAL A 313 -1.43 -15.42 -12.99
N THR A 314 -1.09 -15.34 -11.69
CA THR A 314 0.30 -15.46 -11.24
C THR A 314 0.56 -16.65 -10.31
N GLY A 315 -0.49 -17.27 -9.76
CA GLY A 315 -0.37 -18.24 -8.67
C GLY A 315 0.03 -17.64 -7.33
N TRP A 316 0.14 -16.30 -7.22
CA TRP A 316 0.44 -15.62 -5.95
C TRP A 316 -0.61 -15.93 -4.88
N SER A 317 -0.18 -15.99 -3.63
CA SER A 317 -1.05 -16.06 -2.45
C SER A 317 -0.36 -15.37 -1.29
N ASP A 318 -1.15 -14.78 -0.39
CA ASP A 318 -0.72 -14.40 0.94
C ASP A 318 -0.74 -15.61 1.90
N TRP A 319 0.15 -15.62 2.87
CA TRP A 319 0.23 -16.67 3.89
C TRP A 319 0.51 -16.14 5.29
N ARG A 320 0.90 -14.87 5.44
CA ARG A 320 1.21 -14.34 6.78
C ARG A 320 -0.10 -14.23 7.59
N PRO A 321 -0.01 -14.32 8.92
CA PRO A 321 -1.19 -14.18 9.77
C PRO A 321 -1.94 -12.88 9.47
N LEU A 322 -3.26 -12.90 9.65
CA LEU A 322 -4.03 -11.67 9.61
C LEU A 322 -3.72 -10.78 10.82
N PHE A 323 -4.20 -9.55 10.80
CA PHE A 323 -3.86 -8.57 11.82
C PHE A 323 -4.35 -9.02 13.21
N ALA A 324 -5.59 -9.51 13.35
CA ALA A 324 -6.16 -9.98 14.61
C ALA A 324 -5.54 -11.32 15.06
N GLU A 325 -5.02 -12.12 14.12
CA GLU A 325 -4.39 -13.42 14.39
C GLU A 325 -3.02 -13.28 15.05
N ASN A 326 -2.29 -12.19 14.78
CA ASN A 326 -0.92 -11.99 15.29
C ASN A 326 -0.64 -10.55 15.75
N THR A 327 -1.66 -9.89 16.31
CA THR A 327 -1.62 -8.49 16.77
C THR A 327 -0.42 -8.19 17.65
N HIS A 328 -0.05 -9.11 18.54
CA HIS A 328 1.10 -8.99 19.44
C HIS A 328 2.41 -8.69 18.70
N ILE A 329 2.74 -9.51 17.69
CA ILE A 329 3.99 -9.35 16.94
C ILE A 329 3.97 -8.08 16.10
N TYR A 330 2.83 -7.73 15.52
CA TYR A 330 2.69 -6.48 14.76
C TYR A 330 2.82 -5.24 15.65
N ARG A 331 2.29 -5.29 16.89
CA ARG A 331 2.49 -4.22 17.88
C ARG A 331 3.96 -4.07 18.24
N LEU A 332 4.65 -5.16 18.57
CA LEU A 332 6.07 -5.12 18.93
C LEU A 332 6.94 -4.59 17.77
N ALA A 333 6.64 -5.00 16.54
CA ALA A 333 7.34 -4.48 15.35
C ALA A 333 7.10 -2.98 15.17
N PHE A 334 5.86 -2.52 15.36
CA PHE A 334 5.52 -1.10 15.31
C PHE A 334 6.25 -0.30 16.39
N GLU A 335 6.23 -0.78 17.64
CA GLU A 335 6.90 -0.12 18.77
C GLU A 335 8.41 -0.01 18.55
N ALA A 336 9.04 -1.07 18.05
CA ALA A 336 10.46 -1.05 17.70
C ALA A 336 10.76 -0.03 16.58
N ALA A 337 9.90 0.05 15.56
CA ALA A 337 10.05 1.05 14.49
C ALA A 337 9.86 2.49 15.01
N ALA A 338 8.91 2.70 15.92
CA ALA A 338 8.67 4.00 16.55
C ALA A 338 9.84 4.42 17.44
N GLU A 339 10.41 3.49 18.22
CA GLU A 339 11.60 3.72 19.05
C GLU A 339 12.84 4.03 18.20
N ALA A 340 13.00 3.30 17.08
CA ALA A 340 14.05 3.54 16.10
C ALA A 340 13.86 4.82 15.27
N LYS A 341 12.73 5.54 15.45
CA LYS A 341 12.37 6.76 14.72
C LYS A 341 12.40 6.57 13.20
N VAL A 342 11.84 5.45 12.74
CA VAL A 342 11.63 5.22 11.31
C VAL A 342 10.70 6.30 10.77
N ASP A 343 11.14 7.04 9.75
CA ASP A 343 10.44 8.22 9.19
C ASP A 343 8.98 7.94 8.77
N ASP A 344 8.68 6.72 8.32
CA ASP A 344 7.31 6.30 7.98
C ASP A 344 6.32 6.46 9.15
N VAL A 345 6.77 6.22 10.39
CA VAL A 345 5.92 6.37 11.59
C VAL A 345 5.54 7.84 11.77
N ASP A 346 6.51 8.75 11.65
CA ASP A 346 6.27 10.19 11.82
C ASP A 346 5.46 10.77 10.66
N LYS A 347 5.65 10.28 9.43
CA LYS A 347 4.79 10.62 8.28
C LYS A 347 3.33 10.27 8.53
N VAL A 348 3.05 9.07 9.04
CA VAL A 348 1.68 8.65 9.36
C VAL A 348 1.13 9.53 10.49
N ARG A 349 1.89 9.77 11.57
CA ARG A 349 1.46 10.66 12.67
C ARG A 349 1.06 12.05 12.16
N ARG A 350 1.85 12.66 11.27
CA ARG A 350 1.52 13.95 10.65
C ARG A 350 0.20 13.89 9.89
N ARG A 351 0.02 12.86 9.04
CA ARG A 351 -1.24 12.66 8.28
C ARG A 351 -2.45 12.47 9.20
N MET A 352 -2.28 11.72 10.28
CA MET A 352 -3.35 11.50 11.27
C MET A 352 -3.73 12.76 12.04
N ALA A 353 -2.80 13.70 12.20
CA ALA A 353 -3.05 15.03 12.74
C ALA A 353 -3.65 16.02 11.71
N GLY A 354 -3.93 15.56 10.48
CA GLY A 354 -4.42 16.40 9.39
C GLY A 354 -3.32 17.20 8.68
N ASN A 355 -2.05 16.99 9.03
CA ASN A 355 -0.93 17.61 8.33
C ASN A 355 -0.47 16.70 7.17
N TRP A 356 -0.91 17.06 5.97
CA TRP A 356 -0.58 16.36 4.73
C TRP A 356 0.52 17.06 3.92
N ALA A 357 1.19 18.07 4.49
CA ALA A 357 2.36 18.67 3.89
C ALA A 357 3.61 17.89 4.30
N ASP A 358 4.46 17.57 3.33
CA ASP A 358 5.82 17.11 3.62
C ASP A 358 6.67 18.34 3.93
N THR A 359 6.93 18.60 5.21
CA THR A 359 7.96 19.55 5.61
C THR A 359 9.30 18.84 5.45
N ASN A 360 9.99 19.10 4.34
CA ASN A 360 11.40 18.75 4.18
C ASN A 360 12.28 19.49 5.18
#